data_AF-A0A5S5CU33-F1
#
_entry.id   AF-A0A5S5CU33-F1
#
_cell.length_a   1.000
_cell.length_b   1.000
_cell.length_c   1.000
_cell.angle_alpha   90.00
_cell.angle_beta   90.00
_cell.angle_gamma   90.00
#
_symmetry.space_group_name_H-M   'P 1'
#
loop_
_entity.id
_entity.type
_entity.pdbx_description
1 polymer ?
#
loop_
_entity_poly.entity_id
_entity_poly.type
_entity_poly.pdbx_seq_one_letter_code
_entity_poly.pdbx_strand_id
1 'polypeptide(L)' 'MKTFHCGDIIPGCEASFSAADEAGILAQTRRHAVDAHGDPEPGSVSDALVLPAIRTV' A
#
# COMPACT_ATOMS: atom_id res chain seq x y z
N MET A 1 -7.70 -13.53 3.29
CA MET A 1 -6.43 -12.82 3.51
C MET A 1 -6.27 -11.81 2.38
N LYS A 2 -5.68 -10.65 2.65
CA LYS A 2 -5.46 -9.58 1.66
C LYS A 2 -3.99 -9.42 1.37
N THR A 3 -3.67 -9.07 0.12
CA THR A 3 -2.30 -8.82 -0.33
C THR A 3 -2.24 -7.61 -1.24
N PHE A 4 -1.10 -6.93 -1.24
CA PHE A 4 -0.83 -5.79 -2.13
C PHE A 4 0.66 -5.75 -2.47
N HIS A 5 0.99 -5.48 -3.73
CA HIS A 5 2.36 -5.30 -4.22
C HIS A 5 2.52 -3.86 -4.68
N CYS A 6 3.42 -3.10 -4.05
CA CYS A 6 3.58 -1.67 -4.32
C CYS A 6 3.95 -1.41 -5.78
N GLY A 7 4.71 -2.32 -6.39
CA GLY A 7 5.06 -2.28 -7.82
C GLY A 7 3.88 -2.30 -8.79
N ASP A 8 2.66 -2.63 -8.34
CA ASP A 8 1.45 -2.50 -9.16
C ASP A 8 1.10 -1.03 -9.46
N ILE A 9 1.51 -0.10 -8.60
CA ILE A 9 1.22 1.34 -8.74
C ILE A 9 2.49 2.22 -8.77
N ILE A 10 3.61 1.78 -8.19
CA ILE A 10 4.91 2.47 -8.23
C ILE A 10 5.92 1.58 -8.97
N PRO A 11 6.19 1.83 -10.27
CA PRO A 11 7.14 1.04 -11.04
C PRO A 11 8.52 0.97 -10.37
N GLY A 12 9.05 -0.25 -10.21
CA GLY A 12 10.36 -0.49 -9.59
C GLY A 12 10.35 -0.65 -8.07
N CYS A 13 9.20 -0.50 -7.39
CA CYS A 13 9.08 -0.85 -5.98
C CYS A 13 8.73 -2.34 -5.81
N GLU A 14 9.54 -3.07 -5.05
CA GLU A 14 9.36 -4.51 -4.81
C GLU A 14 8.66 -4.82 -3.46
N ALA A 15 8.24 -3.78 -2.73
CA ALA A 15 7.59 -3.95 -1.43
C ALA A 15 6.25 -4.68 -1.57
N SER A 16 6.03 -5.68 -0.72
CA SER A 16 4.82 -6.50 -0.68
C SER A 16 4.24 -6.51 0.73
N PHE A 17 2.91 -6.50 0.82
CA PHE A 17 2.17 -6.41 2.08
C PHE A 17 1.07 -7.46 2.14
N SER A 18 0.82 -7.98 3.34
CA SER A 18 -0.27 -8.91 3.61
C SER A 18 -0.95 -8.59 4.94
N ALA A 19 -2.27 -8.75 5.01
CA ALA A 19 -3.06 -8.54 6.22
C ALA A 19 -4.38 -9.32 6.19
N ALA A 20 -5.07 -9.38 7.32
CA ALA A 20 -6.39 -10.01 7.40
C ALA A 20 -7.43 -9.30 6.50
N ASP A 21 -7.33 -7.97 6.40
CA ASP A 21 -8.29 -7.08 5.77
C ASP A 21 -7.59 -5.86 5.13
N GLU A 22 -8.37 -5.05 4.42
CA GLU A 22 -7.88 -3.87 3.70
C GLU A 22 -7.31 -2.80 4.64
N ALA A 23 -7.89 -2.62 5.83
CA ALA A 23 -7.39 -1.64 6.79
C ALA A 23 -5.98 -2.01 7.29
N GLY A 24 -5.71 -3.30 7.47
CA GLY A 24 -4.37 -3.81 7.77
C GLY A 24 -3.36 -3.59 6.63
N ILE A 25 -3.78 -3.65 5.36
CA ILE A 25 -2.90 -3.27 4.23
C ILE A 25 -2.64 -1.77 4.25
N LEU A 26 -3.68 -0.95 4.38
CA LEU A 26 -3.56 0.52 4.38
C LEU A 26 -2.63 1.01 5.49
N ALA A 27 -2.71 0.45 6.70
CA ALA A 27 -1.80 0.81 7.79
C ALA A 27 -0.32 0.63 7.41
N GLN A 28 0.02 -0.45 6.70
CA GLN A 28 1.38 -0.73 6.27
C GLN A 28 1.81 0.17 5.10
N THR A 29 0.96 0.32 4.09
CA THR A 29 1.29 1.08 2.88
C THR A 29 1.38 2.57 3.12
N ARG A 30 0.55 3.12 4.02
CA ARG A 30 0.64 4.53 4.41
C ARG A 30 1.99 4.87 5.00
N ARG A 31 2.52 4.00 5.86
CA ARG A 31 3.86 4.19 6.44
C ARG A 31 4.94 4.07 5.37
N HIS A 32 4.82 3.07 4.50
CA HIS A 32 5.75 2.87 3.39
C HIS A 32 5.79 4.05 2.42
N ALA A 33 4.63 4.63 2.08
CA ALA A 33 4.55 5.77 1.17
C ALA A 33 5.33 6.99 1.69
N VAL A 34 5.27 7.27 3.00
CA VAL A 34 6.07 8.32 3.62
C VAL A 34 7.55 7.97 3.58
N ASP A 35 7.92 6.79 4.09
CA ASP A 35 9.33 6.42 4.30
C ASP A 35 10.09 6.18 2.98
N ALA A 36 9.43 5.64 1.95
CA ALA A 36 10.07 5.20 0.70
C ALA A 36 9.73 6.06 -0.52
N HIS A 37 8.61 6.79 -0.50
CA HIS A 37 8.13 7.55 -1.66
C HIS A 37 7.93 9.05 -1.36
N GLY A 38 8.16 9.49 -0.12
CA GLY A 38 8.09 10.90 0.25
C GLY A 38 6.67 11.46 0.29
N ASP A 39 5.65 10.61 0.51
CA ASP A 39 4.29 11.10 0.78
C ASP A 39 4.35 12.04 2.01
N PRO A 40 3.69 13.20 1.98
CA PRO A 40 3.85 14.22 3.01
C PRO A 40 3.35 13.75 4.39
N GLU A 41 2.34 12.88 4.40
CA GLU A 41 1.75 12.30 5.60
C GLU A 41 1.02 10.99 5.23
N PRO A 42 0.84 10.06 6.18
CA PRO A 42 0.27 8.75 5.92
C PRO A 42 -1.20 8.84 5.48
N GLY A 43 -1.49 8.44 4.24
CA GLY A 43 -2.85 8.26 3.73
C GLY A 43 -3.43 9.45 2.96
N SER A 44 -2.62 10.46 2.63
CA SER A 44 -3.09 11.62 1.86
C SER A 44 -3.60 11.26 0.46
N VAL A 45 -2.78 10.56 -0.32
CA VAL A 45 -3.10 10.18 -1.71
C VAL A 45 -3.01 8.67 -1.91
N SER A 46 -2.11 8.03 -1.14
CA SER A 46 -1.79 6.61 -1.20
C SER A 46 -3.02 5.69 -1.11
N ASP A 47 -3.98 5.98 -0.22
CA ASP A 47 -5.11 5.09 0.04
C ASP A 47 -6.02 4.88 -1.19
N ALA A 48 -6.29 5.94 -1.93
CA ALA A 48 -7.13 5.89 -3.13
C ALA A 48 -6.50 5.06 -4.25
N LEU A 49 -5.16 4.98 -4.28
CA LEU A 49 -4.41 4.16 -5.25
C LEU A 49 -4.24 2.72 -4.77
N VAL A 50 -4.05 2.51 -3.47
CA VAL A 50 -3.84 1.19 -2.86
C VAL A 50 -5.10 0.36 -2.86
N LEU A 51 -6.24 0.91 -2.39
CA LEU A 51 -7.50 0.18 -2.26
C LEU A 51 -7.91 -0.64 -3.50
N PRO A 52 -7.98 -0.05 -4.72
CA PRO A 52 -8.37 -0.81 -5.91
C PRO A 52 -7.33 -1.87 -6.34
N ALA A 53 -6.10 -1.80 -5.84
CA ALA A 53 -5.03 -2.75 -6.15
C ALA A 53 -4.90 -3.88 -5.11
N ILE A 54 -5.66 -3.86 -4.01
CA ILE A 54 -5.65 -4.93 -3.00
C ILE A 54 -6.30 -6.19 -3.59
N ARG A 55 -5.58 -7.32 -3.52
CA ARG A 55 -6.06 -8.62 -3.97
C ARG A 55 -6.45 -9.50 -2.79
N THR A 56 -7.46 -10.34 -3.01
CA THR A 56 -7.79 -11.43 -2.07
C THR A 56 -7.00 -12.67 -2.48
N VAL A 57 -6.39 -13.33 -1.51
CA VAL A 57 -5.77 -14.66 -1.65
C VAL A 57 -6.55 -15.69 -0.85
#